data_AF-A0A968HHN9-F1
#
_entry.id   AF-A0A968HHN9-F1
#
_cell.length_a   1.000
_cell.length_b   1.000
_cell.length_c   1.000
_cell.angle_alpha   90.00
_cell.angle_beta   90.00
_cell.angle_gamma   90.00
#
_symmetry.space_group_name_H-M   'P 1'
#
loop_
_entity.id
_entity.type
_entity.pdbx_description
1 polymer ?
#
loop_
_entity_poly.entity_id
_entity_poly.type
_entity_poly.pdbx_seq_one_letter_code
_entity_poly.pdbx_strand_id
1 'polypeptide(L)' 'YGDCRRGRRPSFDQAAPSPLAEKHYQSFVAKLKESGLQVETGQFGAMMTVFIENDGPVTLILQREASQTSL' A
#
# COMPACT_ATOMS: atom_id res chain seq x y z
N TYR A 1 -6.30 -5.13 -2.29
CA TYR A 1 -7.62 -4.54 -2.57
C TYR A 1 -8.16 -4.80 -3.98
N GLY A 2 -7.37 -5.29 -4.95
CA GLY A 2 -7.92 -5.76 -6.23
C GLY A 2 -8.63 -7.10 -6.08
N ASP A 3 -9.96 -7.09 -5.96
CA ASP A 3 -10.78 -8.29 -5.76
C ASP A 3 -11.18 -8.92 -7.10
N CYS A 4 -10.69 -10.13 -7.36
CA CYS A 4 -10.97 -10.91 -8.57
C CYS A 4 -11.99 -12.04 -8.37
N ARG A 5 -12.67 -12.13 -7.22
CA ARG A 5 -13.57 -13.25 -6.92
C ARG A 5 -14.81 -13.31 -7.83
N ARG A 6 -15.14 -12.21 -8.52
CA ARG A 6 -16.35 -12.07 -9.37
C ARG A 6 -16.07 -12.13 -10.88
N GLY A 7 -14.84 -12.48 -11.30
CA GLY A 7 -14.48 -12.61 -12.72
C GLY A 7 -13.04 -12.19 -13.03
N ARG A 8 -12.74 -11.99 -14.32
CA ARG A 8 -11.38 -11.63 -14.80
C ARG A 8 -11.01 -10.16 -14.61
N ARG A 9 -11.99 -9.28 -14.39
CA ARG A 9 -11.76 -7.85 -14.13
C ARG A 9 -11.73 -7.60 -12.63
N PRO A 10 -10.59 -7.16 -12.05
CA PRO A 10 -10.53 -6.81 -10.63
C PRO A 10 -11.44 -5.63 -10.30
N SER A 11 -12.11 -5.69 -9.16
CA SER A 11 -12.73 -4.52 -8.51
C SER A 11 -11.75 -3.92 -7.49
N PHE A 12 -11.84 -2.60 -7.28
CA PHE A 12 -11.05 -1.87 -6.29
C PHE A 12 -11.93 -1.13 -5.28
N ASP A 13 -13.19 -1.54 -5.12
CA ASP A 13 -14.18 -0.84 -4.28
C ASP A 13 -13.78 -0.75 -2.80
N GLN A 14 -12.89 -1.64 -2.34
CA GLN A 14 -12.34 -1.61 -0.98
C GLN A 14 -11.12 -0.69 -0.81
N ALA A 15 -10.56 -0.16 -1.90
CA ALA A 15 -9.47 0.80 -1.83
C ALA A 15 -9.99 2.18 -1.40
N ALA A 16 -9.19 2.92 -0.63
CA ALA A 16 -9.53 4.30 -0.27
C ALA A 16 -9.56 5.19 -1.54
N PRO A 17 -10.45 6.20 -1.60
CA PRO A 17 -10.44 7.20 -2.67
C PRO A 17 -9.10 7.95 -2.76
N SER A 18 -8.73 8.42 -3.96
CA SER A 18 -7.39 8.99 -4.22
C SER A 18 -6.94 10.05 -3.22
N PRO A 19 -7.73 11.09 -2.86
CA PRO A 19 -7.28 12.11 -1.92
C PRO A 19 -7.01 11.57 -0.51
N LEU A 20 -7.83 10.60 -0.06
CA LEU A 20 -7.66 9.98 1.25
C LEU A 20 -6.46 9.02 1.25
N ALA A 21 -6.30 8.26 0.17
CA ALA A 21 -5.18 7.35 -0.04
C ALA A 21 -3.84 8.10 -0.06
N GLU A 22 -3.76 9.24 -0.74
CA GLU A 22 -2.55 10.07 -0.78
C GLU A 22 -2.18 10.59 0.61
N LYS A 23 -3.16 11.10 1.37
CA LYS A 23 -2.96 11.53 2.76
C LYS A 23 -2.43 10.39 3.63
N HIS A 24 -2.99 9.19 3.51
CA HIS A 24 -2.53 8.02 4.25
C HIS A 24 -1.12 7.60 3.84
N TYR A 25 -0.81 7.58 2.55
CA TYR A 25 0.51 7.30 2.01
C TYR A 25 1.56 8.27 2.57
N GLN A 26 1.30 9.58 2.48
CA GLN A 26 2.21 10.61 2.98
C GLN A 26 2.44 10.49 4.49
N SER A 27 1.37 10.26 5.27
CA SER A 27 1.49 10.06 6.72
C SER A 27 2.27 8.79 7.08
N PHE A 28 2.10 7.72 6.33
CA PHE A 28 2.83 6.47 6.53
C PHE A 28 4.32 6.66 6.27
N VAL A 29 4.67 7.28 5.13
CA VAL A 29 6.06 7.61 4.79
C VAL A 29 6.70 8.50 5.84
N ALA A 30 5.99 9.53 6.33
CA ALA A 30 6.51 10.43 7.36
C ALA A 30 6.90 9.67 8.64
N LYS A 31 6.01 8.77 9.11
CA LYS A 31 6.29 7.91 10.28
C LYS A 31 7.46 6.95 10.07
N LEU A 32 7.61 6.41 8.87
CA LEU A 32 8.78 5.57 8.56
C LEU A 32 10.08 6.38 8.62
N LYS A 33 10.07 7.62 8.13
CA LYS A 33 11.25 8.50 8.19
C LYS A 33 11.66 8.87 9.62
N GLU A 34 10.71 8.88 10.56
CA GLU A 34 11.00 9.08 11.99
C GLU A 34 11.77 7.91 12.63
N SER A 35 11.80 6.72 12.01
CA SER A 35 12.46 5.53 12.57
C SER A 35 13.99 5.57 12.52
N GLY A 36 14.58 6.54 11.82
CA GLY A 36 16.03 6.61 11.57
C GLY A 36 16.53 5.69 10.45
N LEU A 37 15.64 4.96 9.79
CA LEU A 37 15.95 4.18 8.59
C LEU A 37 16.11 5.09 7.36
N GLN A 38 16.88 4.63 6.38
CA GLN A 38 16.84 5.23 5.04
C GLN A 38 15.53 4.83 4.36
N VAL A 39 14.71 5.84 4.02
CA VAL A 39 13.38 5.63 3.43
C VAL A 39 13.29 6.38 2.11
N GLU A 40 13.44 5.64 1.03
CA GLU A 40 13.21 6.12 -0.34
C GLU A 40 11.73 5.95 -0.74
N THR A 41 11.26 6.78 -1.67
CA THR A 41 9.87 6.75 -2.16
C THR A 41 9.77 6.97 -3.66
N GLY A 42 8.75 6.40 -4.28
CA GLY A 42 8.30 6.80 -5.62
C GLY A 42 7.33 7.99 -5.58
N GLN A 43 6.59 8.18 -6.67
CA GLN A 43 5.58 9.23 -6.81
C GLN A 43 4.15 8.65 -6.76
N PHE A 44 3.33 9.15 -5.83
CA PHE A 44 1.94 8.72 -5.69
C PHE A 44 1.13 9.06 -6.95
N GLY A 45 0.30 8.12 -7.42
CA GLY A 45 -0.55 8.32 -8.60
C GLY A 45 0.17 8.30 -9.95
N ALA A 46 1.50 8.18 -9.97
CA ALA A 46 2.26 8.09 -11.21
C ALA A 46 2.34 6.65 -11.73
N MET A 47 2.40 6.50 -13.05
CA MET A 47 2.84 5.25 -13.68
C MET A 47 4.34 5.09 -13.45
N MET A 48 4.75 3.99 -12.82
CA MET A 48 6.14 3.76 -12.44
C MET A 48 6.62 2.38 -12.90
N THR A 49 7.91 2.31 -13.25
CA THR A 49 8.65 1.04 -13.36
C THR A 49 9.48 0.88 -12.09
N VAL A 50 9.20 -0.18 -11.32
CA VAL A 50 9.89 -0.45 -10.04
C VAL A 50 10.81 -1.65 -10.23
N PHE A 51 12.11 -1.44 -10.03
CA PHE A 51 13.11 -2.51 -10.02
C PHE A 51 13.30 -3.04 -8.61
N ILE A 52 13.39 -4.36 -8.47
CA ILE A 52 13.65 -5.04 -7.20
C ILE A 52 14.60 -6.21 -7.42
N GLU A 53 15.66 -6.26 -6.62
CA GLU A 53 16.54 -7.42 -6.49
C GLU A 53 16.15 -8.16 -5.21
N ASN A 54 15.41 -9.27 -5.35
CA ASN A 54 14.86 -10.02 -4.22
C ASN A 54 15.81 -11.17 -3.84
N ASP A 55 16.80 -10.90 -3.00
CA ASP A 55 17.76 -11.89 -2.50
C ASP A 55 17.13 -12.83 -1.45
N GLY A 56 17.03 -14.12 -1.79
CA GLY A 56 16.19 -15.12 -1.13
C GLY A 56 15.55 -16.11 -2.12
N PRO A 57 14.35 -15.84 -2.68
CA PRO A 57 13.48 -14.69 -2.44
C PRO A 57 12.57 -14.88 -1.22
N VAL A 58 12.37 -13.81 -0.46
CA VAL A 58 11.40 -13.79 0.65
C VAL A 58 10.33 -12.74 0.35
N THR A 59 9.06 -13.08 0.54
CA THR A 59 7.94 -12.15 0.36
C THR A 59 6.96 -12.31 1.50
N LEU A 60 6.79 -11.23 2.27
CA LEU A 60 5.87 -11.17 3.40
C LEU A 60 4.71 -10.24 3.05
N ILE A 61 3.48 -10.73 3.25
CA ILE A 61 2.27 -9.92 3.11
C ILE A 61 1.82 -9.54 4.52
N LEU A 62 1.85 -8.24 4.81
CA LEU A 62 1.37 -7.68 6.07
C LEU A 62 0.06 -6.94 5.83
N GLN A 63 -0.97 -7.27 6.61
CA GLN A 63 -2.25 -6.61 6.57
C GLN A 63 -2.68 -6.29 8.00
N ARG A 64 -3.07 -5.03 8.22
CA ARG A 64 -3.81 -4.66 9.43
C ARG A 64 -5.26 -5.08 9.22
N GLU A 65 -5.83 -5.85 10.16
CA GLU A 65 -7.27 -6.09 10.16
C GLU A 65 -8.03 -4.78 10.33
N ALA A 66 -9.13 -4.62 9.59
CA ALA A 66 -10.03 -3.52 9.85
C ALA A 66 -10.55 -3.69 11.28
N SER A 67 -10.22 -2.76 12.17
CA SER A 67 -10.75 -2.79 13.53
C SER A 67 -12.29 -2.85 13.41
N GLN A 68 -12.91 -3.92 13.89
CA GLN A 68 -14.34 -3.91 14.13
C GLN A 68 -14.57 -2.89 15.25
N THR A 69 -14.87 -1.64 14.88
CA THR A 69 -15.49 -0.73 15.83
C THR A 69 -16.91 -1.22 16.00
N SER A 70 -17.12 -2.16 16.93
CA SER A 70 -18.44 -2.50 17.43
C SER A 70 -19.05 -1.22 17.99
N LEU A 71 -20.17 -0.81 17.39
CA LEU A 71 -21.14 0.06 18.04
C LEU A 71 -21.91 -0.75 19.09
#